data_AF-A0AAD2CKW4-F1
#
_entry.id   AF-A0AAD2CKW4-F1
#
_cell.length_a   1.000
_cell.length_b   1.000
_cell.length_c   1.000
_cell.angle_alpha   90.00
_cell.angle_beta   90.00
_cell.angle_gamma   90.00
#
_symmetry.space_group_name_H-M   'P 1'
#
loop_
_entity.id
_entity.type
_entity.pdbx_description
1 polymer ?
#
loop_
_entity_poly.entity_id
_entity_poly.type
_entity_poly.pdbx_seq_one_letter_code
_entity_poly.pdbx_strand_id
1 'polypeptide(L)'
;MVICGINDATLFQGRTQAERIAYEIFSDDFNTTMDVSIDELNDELKTLAGMTTAQGQIRLMPGIKKNIRAFIQWCRDEFRMGRDPATVQFPVIDAAHLLRRMKTHEQYVYGSKLMSQQALPQDFTNDVTWEDWHPTFVNYLRTMPRRDGVPLQYVVQTNEASVPTYHEDFLEMYIQMAPLNGEAFTITEMEDAFWLWSCLKTFEFLMLTTFPKRHLDWFCFQ
;
A
#
# COMPACT_ATOMS: atom_id res chain seq x y z
N MET A 1 14.45 -4.17 22.19
CA MET A 1 13.77 -3.21 21.31
C MET A 1 12.33 -3.15 21.81
N VAL A 2 11.97 -2.08 22.53
CA VAL A 2 10.60 -1.86 23.04
C VAL A 2 9.72 -1.50 21.85
N ILE A 3 9.42 -2.47 20.98
CA ILE A 3 8.52 -2.26 19.85
C ILE A 3 7.13 -2.02 20.45
N CYS A 4 6.54 -0.87 20.17
CA CYS A 4 5.19 -0.50 20.59
C CYS A 4 4.96 -0.29 22.10
N GLY A 5 5.99 -0.25 22.94
CA GLY A 5 5.82 -0.12 24.40
C GLY A 5 5.56 -1.44 25.12
N ILE A 6 5.83 -2.58 24.47
CA ILE A 6 5.71 -3.92 25.06
C ILE A 6 6.95 -4.20 25.92
N ASN A 7 6.76 -4.91 27.04
CA ASN A 7 7.87 -5.32 27.91
C ASN A 7 8.84 -6.25 27.15
N ASP A 8 10.09 -5.80 27.00
CA ASP A 8 11.20 -6.50 26.35
C ASP A 8 12.33 -6.91 27.32
N ALA A 9 12.09 -6.83 28.63
CA ALA A 9 13.10 -7.08 29.66
C ALA A 9 12.74 -8.25 30.58
N THR A 10 11.46 -8.43 30.90
CA THR A 10 11.00 -9.48 31.80
C THR A 10 10.73 -10.77 31.03
N LEU A 11 11.44 -11.83 31.38
CA LEU A 11 11.31 -13.14 30.76
C LEU A 11 10.19 -13.97 31.41
N PHE A 12 9.39 -14.61 30.58
CA PHE A 12 8.49 -15.69 30.92
C PHE A 12 8.85 -16.91 30.08
N GLN A 13 9.22 -18.03 30.71
CA GLN A 13 9.70 -19.24 30.03
C GLN A 13 10.82 -18.97 29.01
N GLY A 14 11.73 -18.05 29.34
CA GLY A 14 12.88 -17.71 28.49
C GLY A 14 12.61 -16.75 27.34
N ARG A 15 11.37 -16.24 27.20
CA ARG A 15 11.01 -15.22 26.21
C ARG A 15 10.37 -13.99 26.85
N THR A 16 10.60 -12.82 26.28
CA THR A 16 9.93 -11.58 26.67
C THR A 16 8.49 -11.56 26.18
N GLN A 17 7.67 -10.62 26.66
CA GLN A 17 6.32 -10.44 26.12
C GLN A 17 6.36 -9.98 24.66
N ALA A 18 7.34 -9.16 24.30
CA ALA A 18 7.54 -8.69 22.93
C ALA A 18 7.83 -9.86 21.96
N GLU A 19 8.77 -10.74 22.31
CA GLU A 19 9.12 -11.92 21.49
C GLU A 19 7.94 -12.89 21.35
N ARG A 20 7.13 -13.04 22.40
CA ARG A 20 5.95 -13.90 22.34
C ARG A 20 4.87 -13.31 21.45
N ILE A 21 4.62 -12.01 21.52
CA ILE A 21 3.67 -11.36 20.62
C ILE A 21 4.17 -11.43 19.17
N ALA A 22 5.46 -11.16 18.94
CA ALA A 22 6.08 -11.28 17.62
C ALA A 22 5.88 -12.68 17.04
N TYR A 23 6.15 -13.73 17.82
CA TYR A 23 6.00 -15.11 17.37
C TYR A 23 4.54 -15.56 17.21
N GLU A 24 3.67 -15.28 18.18
CA GLU A 24 2.29 -15.82 18.19
C GLU A 24 1.36 -15.10 17.22
N ILE A 25 1.51 -13.78 17.06
CA ILE A 25 0.63 -12.95 16.21
C ILE A 25 1.25 -12.76 14.82
N PHE A 26 2.56 -12.53 14.76
CA PHE A 26 3.26 -12.14 13.53
C PHE A 26 4.20 -13.23 13.02
N SER A 27 4.27 -14.42 13.63
CA SER A 27 5.22 -15.48 13.23
C SER A 27 6.68 -15.04 13.13
N ASP A 28 7.06 -13.96 13.83
CA ASP A 28 8.39 -13.32 13.74
C ASP A 28 8.75 -12.85 12.31
N ASP A 29 7.76 -12.48 11.50
CA ASP A 29 7.92 -12.02 10.13
C ASP A 29 7.17 -10.69 9.89
N PHE A 30 7.78 -9.80 9.11
CA PHE A 30 7.15 -8.54 8.72
C PHE A 30 6.11 -8.75 7.61
N ASN A 31 6.25 -9.77 6.74
CA ASN A 31 5.28 -10.00 5.67
C ASN A 31 3.92 -10.42 6.24
N THR A 32 3.90 -11.38 7.17
CA THR A 32 2.70 -11.78 7.89
C THR A 32 2.02 -10.62 8.61
N THR A 33 2.79 -9.62 9.07
CA THR A 33 2.25 -8.41 9.71
C THR A 33 1.33 -7.61 8.79
N MET A 34 1.53 -7.66 7.47
CA MET A 34 0.64 -6.98 6.52
C MET A 34 -0.74 -7.61 6.45
N ASP A 35 -0.79 -8.93 6.56
CA ASP A 35 -2.00 -9.73 6.35
C ASP A 35 -2.92 -9.72 7.57
N VAL A 36 -2.37 -9.45 8.76
CA VAL A 36 -3.16 -9.39 10.01
C VAL A 36 -4.20 -8.27 9.95
N SER A 37 -5.48 -8.64 9.94
CA SER A 37 -6.58 -7.69 10.06
C SER A 37 -6.67 -7.14 11.49
N ILE A 38 -7.30 -5.96 11.63
CA ILE A 38 -7.48 -5.35 12.95
C ILE A 38 -8.41 -6.20 13.84
N ASP A 39 -9.32 -6.97 13.25
CA ASP A 39 -10.23 -7.85 13.97
C ASP A 39 -9.52 -9.11 14.45
N GLU A 40 -8.72 -9.77 13.59
CA GLU A 40 -7.85 -10.89 13.99
C GLU A 40 -6.91 -10.48 15.12
N LEU A 41 -6.24 -9.33 14.99
CA LEU A 41 -5.40 -8.78 16.05
C LEU A 41 -6.16 -8.64 17.37
N ASN A 42 -7.40 -8.13 17.33
CA ASN A 42 -8.18 -7.94 18.55
C ASN A 42 -8.53 -9.28 19.20
N ASP A 43 -8.85 -10.29 18.40
CA ASP A 43 -9.25 -11.61 18.89
C ASP A 43 -8.05 -12.41 19.43
N GLU A 44 -6.88 -12.30 18.80
CA GLU A 44 -5.64 -12.87 19.31
C GLU A 44 -5.19 -12.20 20.62
N LEU A 45 -5.24 -10.86 20.67
CA LEU A 45 -4.94 -10.13 21.91
C LEU A 45 -5.93 -10.44 23.04
N LYS A 46 -7.21 -10.70 22.72
CA LYS A 46 -8.19 -11.20 23.71
C LYS A 46 -7.83 -12.60 24.18
N THR A 47 -7.43 -13.48 23.27
CA THR A 47 -7.01 -14.86 23.57
C THR A 47 -5.82 -14.87 24.52
N LEU A 48 -4.77 -14.10 24.23
CA LEU A 48 -3.59 -13.94 25.10
C LEU A 48 -3.95 -13.35 26.47
N ALA A 49 -4.91 -12.43 26.52
CA ALA A 49 -5.39 -11.86 27.78
C ALA A 49 -6.26 -12.84 28.58
N GLY A 50 -6.93 -13.79 27.92
CA GLY A 50 -7.80 -14.81 28.53
C GLY A 50 -7.06 -16.04 29.08
N MET A 51 -5.81 -16.27 28.65
CA MET A 51 -4.98 -17.37 29.15
C MET A 51 -4.75 -17.31 30.68
N THR A 52 -4.41 -18.45 31.28
CA THR A 52 -3.98 -18.49 32.68
C THR A 52 -2.55 -17.98 32.84
N THR A 53 -2.18 -17.56 34.05
CA THR A 53 -0.80 -17.11 34.35
C THR A 53 0.24 -18.19 34.04
N ALA A 54 -0.09 -19.46 34.31
CA ALA A 54 0.79 -20.60 34.03
C ALA A 54 1.00 -20.84 32.52
N GLN A 55 0.01 -20.50 31.69
CA GLN A 55 0.09 -20.52 30.23
C GLN A 55 0.72 -19.25 29.64
N GLY A 56 1.11 -18.29 30.49
CA GLY A 56 1.76 -17.06 30.06
C GLY A 56 0.81 -15.97 29.62
N GLN A 57 -0.29 -15.75 30.34
CA GLN A 57 -1.20 -14.62 30.13
C GLN A 57 -0.47 -13.30 29.81
N ILE A 58 -0.90 -12.59 28.77
CA ILE A 58 -0.39 -11.26 28.41
C ILE A 58 -1.53 -10.24 28.47
N ARG A 59 -1.43 -9.27 29.38
CA ARG A 59 -2.40 -8.18 29.51
C ARG A 59 -1.78 -6.88 29.03
N LEU A 60 -2.27 -6.38 27.90
CA LEU A 60 -1.79 -5.13 27.32
C LEU A 60 -2.71 -3.96 27.67
N MET A 61 -2.09 -2.83 28.03
CA MET A 61 -2.79 -1.57 28.23
C MET A 61 -3.30 -1.00 26.90
N PRO A 62 -4.39 -0.20 26.88
CA PRO A 62 -4.94 0.36 25.65
C PRO A 62 -3.93 1.16 24.81
N GLY A 63 -2.99 1.87 25.44
CA GLY A 63 -1.93 2.60 24.74
C GLY A 63 -1.01 1.69 23.93
N ILE A 64 -0.61 0.54 24.50
CA ILE A 64 0.23 -0.45 23.81
C ILE A 64 -0.54 -1.06 22.63
N LYS A 65 -1.83 -1.37 22.81
CA LYS A 65 -2.68 -1.87 21.71
C LYS A 65 -2.77 -0.88 20.54
N LYS A 66 -2.86 0.43 20.83
CA LYS A 66 -2.82 1.48 19.80
C LYS A 66 -1.49 1.49 19.05
N ASN A 67 -0.38 1.35 19.76
CA ASN A 67 0.94 1.31 19.14
C ASN A 67 1.12 0.07 18.26
N ILE A 68 0.62 -1.10 18.65
CA ILE A 68 0.67 -2.32 17.83
C ILE A 68 -0.13 -2.12 16.53
N ARG A 69 -1.32 -1.52 16.60
CA ARG A 69 -2.09 -1.17 15.40
C ARG A 69 -1.36 -0.19 14.49
N ALA A 70 -0.72 0.83 15.07
CA ALA A 70 0.09 1.77 14.31
C ALA A 70 1.30 1.09 13.65
N PHE A 71 1.91 0.12 14.32
CA PHE A 71 3.01 -0.67 13.78
C PHE A 71 2.58 -1.51 12.58
N ILE A 72 1.42 -2.18 12.64
CA ILE A 72 0.86 -2.89 11.48
C ILE A 72 0.68 -1.94 10.29
N GLN A 73 0.10 -0.75 10.54
CA GLN A 73 -0.05 0.24 9.48
C GLN A 73 1.30 0.70 8.93
N TRP A 74 2.29 0.93 9.79
CA TRP A 74 3.63 1.32 9.37
C TRP A 74 4.28 0.24 8.50
N CYS A 75 4.21 -1.04 8.89
CA CYS A 75 4.72 -2.14 8.06
C CYS A 75 4.06 -2.14 6.68
N ARG A 76 2.73 -2.03 6.62
CA ARG A 76 2.00 -1.94 5.35
C ARG A 76 2.47 -0.77 4.49
N ASP A 77 2.73 0.39 5.10
CA ASP A 77 3.22 1.57 4.37
C ASP A 77 4.63 1.33 3.80
N GLU A 78 5.54 0.75 4.58
CA GLU A 78 6.90 0.42 4.11
C GLU A 78 6.86 -0.53 2.91
N PHE A 79 6.07 -1.61 2.99
CA PHE A 79 5.94 -2.55 1.86
C PHE A 79 5.30 -1.92 0.62
N ARG A 80 4.23 -1.11 0.79
CA ARG A 80 3.63 -0.35 -0.33
C ARG A 80 4.62 0.57 -1.03
N MET A 81 5.60 1.08 -0.29
CA MET A 81 6.67 1.94 -0.80
C MET A 81 7.91 1.14 -1.23
N GLY A 82 7.85 -0.19 -1.27
CA GLY A 82 8.98 -1.06 -1.65
C GLY A 82 10.16 -1.01 -0.69
N ARG A 83 9.95 -0.61 0.57
CA ARG A 83 10.98 -0.52 1.60
C ARG A 83 10.94 -1.75 2.51
N ASP A 84 12.11 -2.12 3.03
CA ASP A 84 12.24 -3.22 3.99
C ASP A 84 12.04 -2.69 5.44
N PRO A 85 10.97 -3.09 6.14
CA PRO A 85 10.72 -2.69 7.53
C PRO A 85 11.84 -3.12 8.49
N ALA A 86 12.62 -4.15 8.17
CA ALA A 86 13.74 -4.57 9.02
C ALA A 86 14.88 -3.53 9.06
N THR A 87 14.95 -2.64 8.08
CA THR A 87 16.03 -1.66 7.94
C THR A 87 15.73 -0.31 8.63
N VAL A 88 14.47 -0.08 9.02
CA VAL A 88 14.02 1.20 9.58
C VAL A 88 13.35 0.97 10.93
N GLN A 89 13.64 1.82 11.91
CA GLN A 89 13.00 1.73 13.21
C GLN A 89 11.58 2.31 13.17
N PHE A 90 10.61 1.56 13.69
CA PHE A 90 9.23 2.03 13.87
C PHE A 90 9.15 3.33 14.71
N PRO A 91 8.60 4.44 14.16
CA PRO A 91 8.49 5.71 14.87
C PRO A 91 7.23 5.73 15.77
N VAL A 92 7.38 5.30 17.02
CA VAL A 92 6.26 5.25 18.00
C VAL A 92 5.56 6.61 18.18
N ILE A 93 6.30 7.72 18.02
CA ILE A 93 5.76 9.08 18.12
C ILE A 93 4.69 9.37 17.06
N ASP A 94 4.75 8.71 15.91
CA ASP A 94 3.83 8.90 14.79
C ASP A 94 2.60 8.00 14.87
N ALA A 95 2.42 7.24 15.94
CA ALA A 95 1.33 6.28 16.08
C ALA A 95 -0.06 6.91 15.84
N ALA A 96 -0.29 8.13 16.32
CA ALA A 96 -1.55 8.83 16.10
C ALA A 96 -1.78 9.18 14.62
N HIS A 97 -0.72 9.54 13.90
CA HIS A 97 -0.77 9.86 12.48
C HIS A 97 -1.03 8.60 11.66
N LEU A 98 -0.32 7.51 11.95
CA LEU A 98 -0.50 6.21 11.30
C LEU A 98 -1.92 5.65 11.48
N LEU A 99 -2.51 5.77 12.69
CA LEU A 99 -3.88 5.33 12.92
C LEU A 99 -4.92 6.16 12.13
N ARG A 100 -4.68 7.47 11.94
CA ARG A 100 -5.54 8.29 11.07
C ARG A 100 -5.41 7.86 9.62
N ARG A 101 -4.18 7.65 9.15
CA ARG A 101 -3.89 7.18 7.79
C ARG A 101 -4.53 5.83 7.51
N MET A 102 -4.44 4.88 8.44
CA MET A 102 -5.11 3.57 8.35
C MET A 102 -6.60 3.73 8.05
N LYS A 103 -7.29 4.56 8.84
CA LYS A 103 -8.72 4.84 8.64
C LYS A 103 -9.01 5.51 7.29
N THR A 104 -8.19 6.48 6.88
CA THR A 104 -8.37 7.15 5.58
C THR A 104 -8.12 6.20 4.42
N HIS A 105 -7.14 5.31 4.53
CA HIS A 105 -6.85 4.29 3.51
C HIS A 105 -7.96 3.25 3.43
N GLU A 106 -8.50 2.78 4.56
CA GLU A 106 -9.69 1.91 4.59
C GLU A 106 -10.89 2.56 3.90
N GLN A 107 -11.13 3.85 4.13
CA GLN A 107 -12.20 4.60 3.47
C GLN A 107 -11.98 4.71 1.96
N TYR A 108 -10.74 4.93 1.52
CA TYR A 108 -10.37 4.93 0.12
C TYR A 108 -10.64 3.56 -0.54
N VAL A 109 -10.19 2.48 0.09
CA VAL A 109 -10.38 1.11 -0.44
C VAL A 109 -11.87 0.77 -0.51
N TYR A 110 -12.63 1.06 0.55
CA TYR A 110 -14.08 0.81 0.59
C TYR A 110 -14.86 1.66 -0.42
N GLY A 111 -14.50 2.93 -0.58
CA GLY A 111 -15.16 3.88 -1.49
C GLY A 111 -14.77 3.73 -2.96
N SER A 112 -13.72 2.97 -3.26
CA SER A 112 -13.10 2.88 -4.58
C SER A 112 -14.05 2.56 -5.73
N LYS A 113 -15.01 1.65 -5.53
CA LYS A 113 -15.99 1.29 -6.57
C LYS A 113 -16.85 2.47 -6.98
N LEU A 114 -17.30 3.28 -6.03
CA LEU A 114 -18.12 4.46 -6.32
C LEU A 114 -17.25 5.57 -6.93
N MET A 115 -16.06 5.79 -6.38
CA MET A 115 -15.13 6.82 -6.86
C MET A 115 -14.69 6.55 -8.30
N SER A 116 -14.35 5.31 -8.63
CA SER A 116 -13.98 4.92 -9.99
C SER A 116 -15.13 5.06 -10.99
N GLN A 117 -16.35 4.71 -10.61
CA GLN A 117 -17.53 4.94 -11.46
C GLN A 117 -17.78 6.43 -11.74
N GLN A 118 -17.54 7.29 -10.76
CA GLN A 118 -17.72 8.74 -10.90
C GLN A 118 -16.56 9.42 -11.65
N ALA A 119 -15.36 8.87 -11.53
CA ALA A 119 -14.15 9.36 -12.18
C ALA A 119 -13.92 8.74 -13.57
N LEU A 120 -14.85 7.94 -14.08
CA LEU A 120 -14.72 7.28 -15.36
C LEU A 120 -14.49 8.34 -16.45
N PRO A 121 -13.38 8.28 -17.21
CA PRO A 121 -13.10 9.27 -18.23
C PRO A 121 -14.13 9.14 -19.35
N GLN A 122 -14.38 10.25 -20.04
CA GLN A 122 -15.14 10.21 -21.28
C GLN A 122 -14.42 9.36 -22.33
N ASP A 123 -15.18 8.79 -23.26
CA ASP A 123 -14.61 8.07 -24.38
C ASP A 123 -13.68 9.00 -25.16
N PHE A 124 -12.53 8.46 -25.57
CA PHE A 124 -11.57 9.20 -26.38
C PHE A 124 -12.10 9.29 -27.82
N THR A 125 -12.57 10.47 -28.21
CA THR A 125 -13.13 10.74 -29.55
C THR A 125 -12.27 11.77 -30.28
N ASN A 126 -12.55 11.98 -31.58
CA ASN A 126 -11.81 12.95 -32.40
C ASN A 126 -11.91 14.40 -31.90
N ASP A 127 -12.90 14.71 -31.04
CA ASP A 127 -13.16 16.04 -30.52
C ASP A 127 -12.47 16.30 -29.16
N VAL A 128 -11.85 15.27 -28.56
CA VAL A 128 -11.17 15.36 -27.27
C VAL A 128 -9.67 15.28 -27.49
N THR A 129 -8.94 16.30 -27.03
CA THR A 129 -7.47 16.28 -27.14
C THR A 129 -6.87 15.31 -26.13
N TRP A 130 -5.68 14.79 -26.45
CA TRP A 130 -4.93 13.98 -25.51
C TRP A 130 -4.59 14.76 -24.24
N GLU A 131 -4.27 16.05 -24.36
CA GLU A 131 -3.92 16.90 -23.21
C GLU A 131 -5.09 17.05 -22.23
N ASP A 132 -6.33 17.02 -22.73
CA ASP A 132 -7.53 17.05 -21.88
C ASP A 132 -7.89 15.67 -21.33
N TRP A 133 -7.77 14.62 -22.14
CA TRP A 133 -8.18 13.27 -21.75
C TRP A 133 -7.22 12.61 -20.76
N HIS A 134 -5.91 12.71 -21.02
CA HIS A 134 -4.89 12.00 -20.25
C HIS A 134 -4.94 12.31 -18.74
N PRO A 135 -5.05 13.57 -18.27
CA PRO A 135 -5.19 13.85 -16.85
C PRO A 135 -6.46 13.21 -16.23
N THR A 136 -7.57 13.12 -16.97
CA THR A 136 -8.80 12.47 -16.48
C THR A 136 -8.61 10.96 -16.35
N PHE A 137 -7.92 10.34 -17.30
CA PHE A 137 -7.58 8.92 -17.25
C PHE A 137 -6.64 8.60 -16.09
N VAL A 138 -5.57 9.39 -15.89
CA VAL A 138 -4.65 9.22 -14.76
C VAL A 138 -5.37 9.37 -13.41
N ASN A 139 -6.27 10.35 -13.29
CA ASN A 139 -7.10 10.51 -12.09
C ASN A 139 -8.05 9.33 -11.86
N TYR A 140 -8.61 8.76 -12.93
CA TYR A 140 -9.40 7.53 -12.85
C TYR A 140 -8.57 6.37 -12.28
N LEU A 141 -7.35 6.16 -12.79
CA LEU A 141 -6.44 5.13 -12.26
C LEU A 141 -6.13 5.32 -10.77
N ARG A 142 -6.01 6.57 -10.30
CA ARG A 142 -5.82 6.89 -8.88
C ARG A 142 -6.98 6.42 -7.99
N THR A 143 -8.21 6.36 -8.51
CA THR A 143 -9.37 5.93 -7.71
C THR A 143 -9.44 4.43 -7.49
N MET A 144 -8.60 3.67 -8.19
CA MET A 144 -8.62 2.22 -8.21
C MET A 144 -7.50 1.64 -7.35
N PRO A 145 -7.78 1.19 -6.11
CA PRO A 145 -6.82 0.43 -5.33
C PRO A 145 -6.59 -0.93 -6.03
N ARG A 146 -5.34 -1.38 -6.00
CA ARG A 146 -4.94 -2.72 -6.43
C ARG A 146 -4.38 -3.50 -5.26
N ARG A 147 -3.50 -4.46 -5.54
CA ARG A 147 -2.81 -5.24 -4.51
C ARG A 147 -2.19 -4.29 -3.47
N ASP A 148 -2.38 -4.65 -2.21
CA ASP A 148 -1.97 -3.88 -1.02
C ASP A 148 -2.64 -2.50 -0.84
N GLY A 149 -3.60 -2.15 -1.71
CA GLY A 149 -4.33 -0.88 -1.70
C GLY A 149 -3.53 0.29 -2.25
N VAL A 150 -2.48 0.04 -3.03
CA VAL A 150 -1.78 1.07 -3.81
C VAL A 150 -2.66 1.49 -4.99
N PRO A 151 -2.82 2.79 -5.27
CA PRO A 151 -3.58 3.26 -6.44
C PRO A 151 -2.94 2.81 -7.76
N LEU A 152 -3.74 2.30 -8.72
CA LEU A 152 -3.26 1.79 -10.01
C LEU A 152 -2.43 2.79 -10.82
N GLN A 153 -2.60 4.09 -10.57
CA GLN A 153 -1.80 5.15 -11.20
C GLN A 153 -0.28 4.87 -11.19
N TYR A 154 0.25 4.09 -10.24
CA TYR A 154 1.67 3.80 -10.19
C TYR A 154 2.24 3.08 -11.42
N VAL A 155 1.44 2.27 -12.13
CA VAL A 155 1.93 1.51 -13.30
C VAL A 155 2.17 2.36 -14.54
N VAL A 156 1.57 3.55 -14.61
CA VAL A 156 1.72 4.49 -15.74
C VAL A 156 2.78 5.56 -15.48
N GLN A 157 3.52 5.46 -14.38
CA GLN A 157 4.60 6.40 -14.10
C GLN A 157 5.76 6.20 -15.06
N THR A 158 6.28 7.32 -15.54
CA THR A 158 7.43 7.38 -16.44
C THR A 158 8.77 7.54 -15.70
N ASN A 159 8.74 7.78 -14.38
CA ASN A 159 9.95 7.96 -13.59
C ASN A 159 10.43 6.61 -13.04
N GLU A 160 11.61 6.18 -13.48
CA GLU A 160 12.29 4.98 -12.98
C GLU A 160 12.85 5.14 -11.55
N ALA A 161 12.93 6.36 -11.03
CA ALA A 161 13.53 6.66 -9.73
C ALA A 161 12.47 7.17 -8.74
N SER A 162 12.22 6.38 -7.70
CA SER A 162 11.44 6.73 -6.51
C SER A 162 12.20 7.80 -5.72
N VAL A 163 11.88 9.07 -5.96
CA VAL A 163 12.42 10.18 -5.16
C VAL A 163 11.58 10.29 -3.89
N PRO A 164 12.14 10.06 -2.69
CA PRO A 164 11.39 10.17 -1.43
C PRO A 164 11.15 11.65 -1.11
N THR A 165 10.19 12.25 -1.79
CA THR A 165 9.69 13.58 -1.47
C THR A 165 8.54 13.42 -0.49
N TYR A 166 8.53 14.22 0.57
CA TYR A 166 7.39 14.26 1.47
C TYR A 166 6.16 14.78 0.71
N HIS A 167 5.10 13.98 0.68
CA HIS A 167 3.80 14.38 0.14
C HIS A 167 2.78 14.50 1.27
N GLU A 168 2.01 15.59 1.25
CA GLU A 168 0.89 15.79 2.17
C GLU A 168 -0.20 14.72 1.95
N ASP A 169 -0.39 14.31 0.68
CA ASP A 169 -1.23 13.16 0.34
C ASP A 169 -0.40 11.86 0.36
N PHE A 170 -0.75 10.97 1.29
CA PHE A 170 -0.10 9.68 1.44
C PHE A 170 -0.37 8.74 0.25
N LEU A 171 -1.46 8.91 -0.51
CA LEU A 171 -1.72 8.13 -1.72
C LEU A 171 -0.72 8.47 -2.82
N GLU A 172 -0.36 9.76 -2.94
CA GLU A 172 0.67 10.21 -3.87
C GLU A 172 2.04 9.61 -3.51
N MET A 173 2.33 9.54 -2.20
CA MET A 173 3.54 8.89 -1.71
C MET A 173 3.57 7.39 -2.06
N TYR A 174 2.45 6.67 -1.92
CA TYR A 174 2.38 5.27 -2.34
C TYR A 174 2.59 5.11 -3.84
N ILE A 175 1.94 5.97 -4.63
CA ILE A 175 2.07 5.96 -6.09
C ILE A 175 3.56 6.10 -6.43
N GLN A 176 4.22 7.19 -6.03
CA GLN A 176 5.59 7.49 -6.46
C GLN A 176 6.66 6.53 -5.93
N MET A 177 6.42 5.90 -4.79
CA MET A 177 7.39 5.01 -4.16
C MET A 177 7.11 3.53 -4.44
N ALA A 178 5.96 3.18 -5.00
CA ALA A 178 5.60 1.79 -5.23
C ALA A 178 6.61 1.12 -6.16
N PRO A 179 7.04 -0.12 -5.84
CA PRO A 179 7.99 -0.84 -6.67
C PRO A 179 7.34 -1.17 -8.02
N LEU A 180 8.03 -0.83 -9.12
CA LEU A 180 7.66 -1.21 -10.49
C LEU A 180 8.15 -2.63 -10.84
N ASN A 181 8.25 -3.50 -9.83
CA ASN A 181 8.70 -4.88 -9.94
C ASN A 181 8.12 -5.72 -8.80
N GLY A 182 8.36 -7.03 -8.84
CA GLY A 182 7.87 -7.96 -7.83
C GLY A 182 6.42 -8.40 -8.06
N GLU A 183 5.94 -9.30 -7.21
CA GLU A 183 4.68 -10.01 -7.41
C GLU A 183 3.47 -9.07 -7.48
N ALA A 184 3.43 -8.02 -6.65
CA ALA A 184 2.34 -7.05 -6.63
C ALA A 184 2.24 -6.27 -7.94
N PHE A 185 3.37 -5.81 -8.48
CA PHE A 185 3.43 -5.15 -9.77
C PHE A 185 3.06 -6.12 -10.89
N THR A 186 3.65 -7.31 -10.92
CA THR A 186 3.44 -8.30 -11.97
C THR A 186 1.98 -8.78 -12.05
N ILE A 187 1.28 -8.95 -10.93
CA ILE A 187 -0.17 -9.26 -10.95
C ILE A 187 -0.97 -8.06 -11.45
N THR A 188 -0.68 -6.86 -10.95
CA THR A 188 -1.39 -5.64 -11.36
C THR A 188 -1.22 -5.40 -12.86
N GLU A 189 0.01 -5.53 -13.35
CA GLU A 189 0.34 -5.44 -14.77
C GLU A 189 -0.39 -6.53 -15.56
N MET A 190 -0.38 -7.80 -15.15
CA MET A 190 -1.06 -8.85 -15.93
C MET A 190 -2.59 -8.69 -15.99
N GLU A 191 -3.23 -8.35 -14.87
CA GLU A 191 -4.69 -8.20 -14.81
C GLU A 191 -5.15 -6.98 -15.61
N ASP A 192 -4.41 -5.87 -15.52
CA ASP A 192 -4.79 -4.62 -16.16
C ASP A 192 -4.14 -4.44 -17.54
N ALA A 193 -3.08 -5.18 -17.90
CA ALA A 193 -2.38 -5.05 -19.19
C ALA A 193 -3.32 -5.26 -20.36
N PHE A 194 -4.24 -6.23 -20.30
CA PHE A 194 -5.19 -6.40 -21.40
C PHE A 194 -6.09 -5.17 -21.59
N TRP A 195 -6.49 -4.51 -20.49
CA TRP A 195 -7.37 -3.34 -20.52
C TRP A 195 -6.62 -2.04 -20.81
N LEU A 196 -5.50 -1.79 -20.12
CA LEU A 196 -4.54 -0.71 -20.38
C LEU A 196 -4.04 -0.76 -21.82
N TRP A 197 -3.67 -1.94 -22.32
CA TRP A 197 -3.20 -2.11 -23.69
C TRP A 197 -4.32 -1.98 -24.71
N SER A 198 -5.58 -2.29 -24.39
CA SER A 198 -6.71 -1.99 -25.28
C SER A 198 -6.96 -0.47 -25.38
N CYS A 199 -6.89 0.26 -24.25
CA CYS A 199 -6.95 1.72 -24.24
C CYS A 199 -5.75 2.37 -24.97
N LEU A 200 -4.53 1.84 -24.76
CA LEU A 200 -3.29 2.33 -25.38
C LEU A 200 -3.12 1.89 -26.85
N LYS A 201 -3.67 0.76 -27.28
CA LYS A 201 -3.64 0.34 -28.70
C LYS A 201 -4.60 1.11 -29.57
N THR A 202 -5.74 1.50 -29.01
CA THR A 202 -6.62 2.48 -29.67
C THR A 202 -5.81 3.76 -29.95
N PHE A 203 -4.89 4.12 -29.04
CA PHE A 203 -3.98 5.26 -29.15
C PHE A 203 -2.81 5.06 -30.13
N GLU A 204 -2.10 3.92 -30.16
CA GLU A 204 -1.06 3.64 -31.18
C GLU A 204 -1.64 3.67 -32.60
N PHE A 205 -2.84 3.11 -32.78
CA PHE A 205 -3.52 3.09 -34.09
C PHE A 205 -3.94 4.52 -34.52
N LEU A 206 -4.44 5.35 -33.60
CA LEU A 206 -4.79 6.76 -33.85
C LEU A 206 -3.57 7.66 -34.07
N MET A 207 -2.48 7.46 -33.33
CA MET A 207 -1.23 8.23 -33.52
C MET A 207 -0.58 7.94 -34.88
N LEU A 208 -0.60 6.67 -35.33
CA LEU A 208 -0.08 6.25 -36.64
C LEU A 208 -0.91 6.75 -37.82
N THR A 209 -2.22 6.98 -37.64
CA THR A 209 -3.11 7.45 -38.73
C THR A 209 -3.24 8.97 -38.80
N THR A 210 -2.94 9.70 -37.73
CA THR A 210 -3.29 11.14 -37.61
C THR A 210 -2.08 12.07 -37.60
N PHE A 211 -0.86 11.59 -37.30
CA PHE A 211 0.37 12.40 -37.33
C PHE A 211 1.39 11.90 -38.36
N PRO A 212 1.73 12.70 -39.40
CA PRO A 212 2.77 12.32 -40.36
C PRO A 212 4.16 12.47 -39.72
N LYS A 213 4.75 11.34 -39.35
CA LYS A 213 6.20 11.07 -39.23
C LYS A 213 7.10 12.27 -38.90
N ARG A 214 7.01 12.84 -37.69
CA ARG A 214 8.14 13.54 -37.06
C ARG A 214 8.03 13.31 -35.54
N HIS A 215 9.09 12.77 -34.94
CA HIS A 215 9.24 12.39 -33.51
C HIS A 215 8.79 11.00 -33.04
N LEU A 216 9.03 9.95 -33.83
CA LEU A 216 8.99 8.55 -33.36
C LEU A 216 10.38 8.00 -32.99
N ASP A 217 11.30 8.84 -32.49
CA ASP A 217 12.66 8.40 -32.14
C ASP A 217 12.83 7.96 -30.67
N TRP A 218 11.74 7.90 -29.88
CA TRP A 218 11.82 7.59 -28.43
C TRP A 218 11.28 6.20 -28.02
N PHE A 219 10.71 5.42 -28.93
CA PHE A 219 10.16 4.09 -28.62
C PHE A 219 10.84 2.95 -29.40
N CYS A 220 12.17 2.93 -29.39
CA CYS A 220 12.96 1.78 -29.82
C CYS A 220 14.14 1.57 -28.87
N PHE A 221 13.92 0.80 -27.81
CA PHE A 221 14.94 -0.03 -27.15
C PHE A 221 14.23 -1.36 -26.82
N GLN A 222 14.56 -2.48 -27.47
CA GLN A 222 15.71 -3.36 -27.21
C GLN A 222 15.82 -3.79 -25.74
#